data_AF-A0A1J5IB56-F1
#
_entry.id   AF-A0A1J5IB56-F1
#
_cell.length_a   1.000
_cell.length_b   1.000
_cell.length_c   1.000
_cell.angle_alpha   90.00
_cell.angle_beta   90.00
_cell.angle_gamma   90.00
#
_symmetry.space_group_name_H-M   'P 1'
#
loop_
_entity.id
_entity.type
_entity.pdbx_description
1 polymer ?
#
loop_
_entity_poly.entity_id
_entity_poly.type
_entity_poly.pdbx_seq_one_letter_code
_entity_poly.pdbx_strand_id
1 'polypeptide(L)'
;MFLNDPSGFFKYRAGMRGWVSLYPWSGGTIITGLEWYPFNTVSSSNAPPATAVRTDLVPYQQNKETLSMLMLDQIEKFPWQIYGRAAVGLLEVQFAGIDAEAARPFFGGRLMLGLSGSVVKKRDPDRALGLKENDFRDRYETAFVNTRLNLPEVEAAIDLKMGQFLAGDRGTRITLSKFFNGVVLSAWYSETNTDLFTDNFNRGYHDKGIAVTIPLRLFGGTDSKTSYGFGISPWTRDVAQDIDHFNTLFDHIGRNTDIYLKKDALSRDYRNAGFK
;
A
#
# COMPACT_ATOMS: atom_id res chain seq x y z
N MET A 1 13.91 5.61 6.35
CA MET A 1 14.59 6.80 6.91
C MET A 1 13.60 7.45 7.84
N PHE A 2 13.98 7.71 9.10
CA PHE A 2 13.16 8.51 10.01
C PHE A 2 13.88 9.84 10.25
N LEU A 3 13.11 10.92 10.22
CA LEU A 3 13.58 12.26 10.51
C LEU A 3 13.08 12.66 11.90
N ASN A 4 13.98 13.21 12.72
CA ASN A 4 13.69 13.90 13.97
C ASN A 4 13.11 13.02 15.12
N ASP A 5 13.91 12.08 15.62
CA ASP A 5 13.67 11.39 16.90
C ASP A 5 14.61 11.93 17.99
N PRO A 6 14.19 12.05 19.27
CA PRO A 6 15.07 12.51 20.35
C PRO A 6 16.31 11.63 20.57
N SER A 7 16.30 10.37 20.13
CA SER A 7 17.46 9.47 20.14
C SER A 7 18.44 9.67 18.97
N GLY A 8 18.20 10.65 18.08
CA GLY A 8 19.12 11.07 17.03
C GLY A 8 18.42 11.65 15.80
N PHE A 9 19.01 12.69 15.21
CA PHE A 9 18.43 13.46 14.10
C PHE A 9 18.25 12.64 12.81
N PHE A 10 19.15 11.67 12.55
CA PHE A 10 19.15 10.86 11.33
C PHE A 10 19.22 9.37 11.66
N LYS A 11 18.18 8.63 11.27
CA LYS A 11 18.07 7.18 11.45
C LYS A 11 17.90 6.50 10.10
N TYR A 12 18.70 5.47 9.84
CA TYR A 12 18.73 4.76 8.57
C TYR A 12 18.80 3.25 8.75
N ARG A 13 18.28 2.54 7.76
CA ARG A 13 18.48 1.11 7.57
C ARG A 13 18.93 0.85 6.14
N ALA A 14 19.96 0.05 5.94
CA ALA A 14 20.49 -0.33 4.64
C ALA A 14 20.69 -1.85 4.60
N GLY A 15 20.24 -2.47 3.52
CA GLY A 15 20.09 -3.91 3.42
C GLY A 15 19.33 -4.33 2.19
N MET A 16 18.86 -5.57 2.18
CA MET A 16 18.14 -6.18 1.08
C MET A 16 16.76 -6.65 1.52
N ARG A 17 15.79 -6.53 0.61
CA ARG A 17 14.47 -7.13 0.73
C ARG A 17 14.26 -8.01 -0.48
N GLY A 18 13.84 -9.24 -0.25
CA GLY A 18 13.51 -10.19 -1.30
C GLY A 18 12.17 -10.85 -1.02
N TRP A 19 11.52 -11.33 -2.06
CA TRP A 19 10.34 -12.17 -1.92
C TRP A 19 10.37 -13.30 -2.94
N VAL A 20 9.67 -14.38 -2.60
CA VAL A 20 9.45 -15.54 -3.46
C VAL A 20 7.94 -15.68 -3.63
N SER A 21 7.52 -15.84 -4.89
CA SER A 21 6.13 -16.08 -5.27
C SER A 21 6.03 -17.42 -5.99
N LEU A 22 5.16 -18.29 -5.50
CA LEU A 22 4.82 -19.56 -6.12
C LEU A 22 3.40 -19.48 -6.67
N TYR A 23 3.16 -20.00 -7.87
CA TYR A 23 1.86 -19.98 -8.56
C TYR A 23 1.31 -21.39 -8.74
N PRO A 24 0.89 -22.06 -7.66
CA PRO A 24 0.47 -23.46 -7.70
C PRO A 24 -0.81 -23.71 -8.52
N TRP A 25 -1.67 -22.71 -8.71
CA TRP A 25 -2.88 -22.80 -9.54
C TRP A 25 -3.26 -21.44 -10.15
N SER A 26 -4.28 -21.43 -11.02
CA SER A 26 -4.74 -20.22 -11.71
C SER A 26 -5.24 -19.16 -10.71
N GLY A 27 -4.63 -17.98 -10.75
CA GLY A 27 -4.98 -16.87 -9.87
C GLY A 27 -4.48 -17.00 -8.43
N GLY A 28 -3.95 -18.17 -8.04
CA GLY A 28 -3.41 -18.42 -6.71
C GLY A 28 -1.92 -18.15 -6.62
N THR A 29 -1.51 -17.42 -5.59
CA THR A 29 -0.11 -17.13 -5.29
C THR A 29 0.18 -17.40 -3.82
N ILE A 30 1.25 -18.15 -3.55
CA ILE A 30 1.85 -18.23 -2.21
C ILE A 30 3.07 -17.32 -2.22
N ILE A 31 3.11 -16.35 -1.32
CA ILE A 31 4.12 -15.31 -1.30
C ILE A 31 4.77 -15.26 0.07
N THR A 32 6.10 -15.21 0.10
CA THR A 32 6.86 -14.94 1.32
C THR A 32 7.93 -13.89 1.04
N GLY A 33 8.14 -12.98 1.99
CA GLY A 33 9.09 -11.89 1.88
C GLY A 33 10.02 -11.84 3.09
N LEU A 34 11.32 -11.71 2.83
CA LEU A 34 12.35 -11.57 3.84
C LEU A 34 13.05 -10.21 3.69
N GLU A 35 13.27 -9.55 4.81
CA GLU A 35 14.03 -8.32 4.93
C GLU A 35 15.29 -8.58 5.76
N TRP A 36 16.45 -8.18 5.25
CA TRP A 36 17.72 -8.26 5.95
C TRP A 36 18.44 -6.91 5.90
N TYR A 37 18.52 -6.25 7.06
CA TYR A 37 19.13 -4.93 7.27
C TYR A 37 20.31 -5.02 8.25
N PRO A 38 21.51 -5.44 7.80
CA PRO A 38 22.68 -5.55 8.66
C PRO A 38 23.15 -4.19 9.19
N PHE A 39 22.93 -3.12 8.42
CA PHE A 39 23.19 -1.74 8.83
C PHE A 39 21.86 -1.11 9.25
N ASN A 40 21.59 -1.09 10.55
CA ASN A 40 20.35 -0.56 11.08
C ASN A 40 20.63 0.31 12.32
N THR A 41 20.28 1.59 12.22
CA THR A 41 20.41 2.56 13.32
C THR A 41 19.06 3.01 13.85
N VAL A 42 17.96 2.44 13.34
CA VAL A 42 16.60 2.79 13.74
C VAL A 42 16.40 2.45 15.22
N SER A 43 16.05 3.47 15.99
CA SER A 43 15.67 3.37 17.39
C SER A 43 14.78 4.58 17.71
N SER A 44 13.94 4.46 18.72
CA SER A 44 13.24 5.61 19.30
C SER A 44 13.36 5.56 20.81
N SER A 45 13.59 6.72 21.43
CA SER A 45 13.47 6.88 22.88
C SER A 45 12.02 7.13 23.32
N ASN A 46 11.12 7.41 22.37
CA ASN A 46 9.71 7.59 22.63
C ASN A 46 9.03 6.22 22.59
N ALA A 47 8.55 5.76 23.74
CA ALA A 47 7.68 4.60 23.77
C ALA A 47 6.41 4.90 22.96
N PRO A 48 5.96 4.01 22.06
CA PRO A 48 4.72 4.22 21.34
C PRO A 48 3.55 4.26 22.34
N PRO A 49 2.50 5.06 22.07
CA PRO A 49 1.30 5.06 22.89
C PRO A 49 0.72 3.64 23.05
N ALA A 50 0.13 3.34 24.20
CA ALA A 50 -0.51 2.03 24.42
C ALA A 50 -1.63 1.75 23.39
N THR A 51 -2.24 2.79 22.83
CA THR A 51 -3.28 2.75 21.81
C THR A 51 -2.75 2.86 20.38
N ALA A 52 -1.44 2.66 20.16
CA ALA A 52 -0.82 2.86 18.86
C ALA A 52 -1.29 1.85 17.82
N VAL A 53 -1.64 2.33 16.63
CA VAL A 53 -2.07 1.50 15.48
C VAL A 53 -0.94 1.28 14.49
N ARG A 54 -0.32 2.36 14.02
CA ARG A 54 0.84 2.39 13.12
C ARG A 54 2.06 3.04 13.75
N THR A 55 1.86 3.90 14.74
CA THR A 55 2.94 4.67 15.39
C THR A 55 3.94 3.75 16.10
N ASP A 56 3.57 2.51 16.43
CA ASP A 56 4.44 1.46 16.97
C ASP A 56 5.22 0.69 15.89
N LEU A 57 5.51 1.30 14.73
CA LEU A 57 6.31 0.68 13.67
C LEU A 57 7.80 0.51 14.02
N VAL A 58 8.32 1.32 14.95
CA VAL A 58 9.75 1.34 15.30
C VAL A 58 10.27 -0.01 15.80
N PRO A 59 9.63 -0.72 16.76
CA PRO A 59 10.03 -2.06 17.19
C PRO A 59 10.21 -3.05 16.03
N TYR A 60 9.30 -3.06 15.05
CA TYR A 60 9.40 -3.93 13.88
C TYR A 60 10.60 -3.60 12.99
N GLN A 61 10.96 -2.32 12.91
CA GLN A 61 12.09 -1.85 12.12
C GLN A 61 13.43 -1.95 12.85
N GLN A 62 13.46 -2.23 14.16
CA GLN A 62 14.71 -2.46 14.90
C GLN A 62 15.34 -3.81 14.57
N ASN A 63 14.53 -4.79 14.17
CA ASN A 63 15.00 -6.09 13.76
C ASN A 63 15.89 -6.01 12.51
N LYS A 64 17.00 -6.75 12.53
CA LYS A 64 17.88 -6.90 11.38
C LYS A 64 17.34 -7.91 10.36
N GLU A 65 16.55 -8.86 10.83
CA GLU A 65 15.96 -9.93 10.02
C GLU A 65 14.47 -9.96 10.29
N THR A 66 13.66 -9.79 9.26
CA THR A 66 12.22 -9.69 9.40
C THR A 66 11.52 -10.48 8.29
N LEU A 67 10.58 -11.35 8.69
CA LEU A 67 9.61 -11.94 7.77
C LEU A 67 8.56 -10.87 7.44
N SER A 68 8.74 -10.16 6.34
CA SER A 68 7.85 -9.05 5.95
C SER A 68 6.46 -9.52 5.60
N MET A 69 6.32 -10.69 4.95
CA MET A 69 5.03 -11.29 4.61
C MET A 69 5.16 -12.81 4.45
N LEU A 70 4.05 -13.50 4.66
CA LEU A 70 3.83 -14.91 4.35
C LEU A 70 2.33 -15.11 4.19
N MET A 71 1.85 -15.18 2.96
CA MET A 71 0.41 -15.20 2.68
C MET A 71 0.07 -16.06 1.47
N LEU A 72 -1.18 -16.52 1.46
CA LEU A 72 -1.86 -17.01 0.27
C LEU A 72 -2.72 -15.88 -0.28
N ASP A 73 -2.61 -15.62 -1.58
CA ASP A 73 -3.32 -14.58 -2.31
C ASP A 73 -4.04 -15.23 -3.50
N GLN A 74 -5.34 -14.99 -3.64
CA GLN A 74 -6.16 -15.48 -4.74
C GLN A 74 -6.77 -14.29 -5.47
N ILE A 75 -6.58 -14.21 -6.79
CA ILE A 75 -7.26 -13.26 -7.66
C ILE A 75 -8.03 -14.02 -8.73
N GLU A 76 -9.30 -13.67 -8.93
CA GLU A 76 -10.13 -14.28 -9.95
C GLU A 76 -10.97 -13.24 -10.69
N LYS A 77 -11.21 -13.51 -11.99
CA LYS A 77 -12.10 -12.72 -12.83
C LYS A 77 -13.39 -13.49 -13.06
N PHE A 78 -14.49 -12.91 -12.59
CA PHE A 78 -15.85 -13.40 -12.73
C PHE A 78 -16.54 -12.80 -13.97
N PRO A 79 -17.73 -13.32 -14.35
CA PRO A 79 -18.56 -12.71 -15.39
C PRO A 79 -18.83 -11.21 -15.14
N TRP A 80 -19.23 -10.50 -16.19
CA TRP A 80 -19.51 -9.04 -16.15
C TRP A 80 -18.31 -8.14 -15.79
N GLN A 81 -17.08 -8.64 -16.00
CA GLN A 81 -15.83 -7.91 -15.70
C GLN A 81 -15.66 -7.60 -14.21
N ILE A 82 -16.20 -8.45 -13.33
CA ILE A 82 -15.98 -8.34 -11.89
C ILE A 82 -14.69 -9.10 -11.55
N TYR A 83 -13.81 -8.46 -10.80
CA TYR A 83 -12.59 -9.06 -10.28
C TYR A 83 -12.75 -9.21 -8.77
N GLY A 84 -12.34 -10.33 -8.22
CA GLY A 84 -12.26 -10.56 -6.78
C GLY A 84 -10.85 -10.90 -6.37
N ARG A 85 -10.46 -10.47 -5.17
CA ARG A 85 -9.22 -10.84 -4.52
C ARG A 85 -9.49 -11.23 -3.07
N ALA A 86 -8.81 -12.27 -2.60
CA ALA A 86 -8.79 -12.64 -1.19
C ALA A 86 -7.37 -13.05 -0.80
N ALA A 87 -6.90 -12.58 0.35
CA ALA A 87 -5.60 -12.92 0.90
C ALA A 87 -5.70 -13.29 2.38
N VAL A 88 -4.85 -14.21 2.81
CA VAL A 88 -4.78 -14.66 4.21
C VAL A 88 -3.35 -14.98 4.63
N GLY A 89 -2.99 -14.62 5.86
CA GLY A 89 -1.70 -14.95 6.48
C GLY A 89 -1.05 -13.75 7.15
N LEU A 90 0.27 -13.70 7.11
CA LEU A 90 1.06 -12.52 7.49
C LEU A 90 1.08 -11.57 6.29
N LEU A 91 0.12 -10.64 6.26
CA LEU A 91 -0.11 -9.75 5.12
C LEU A 91 1.01 -8.72 4.97
N GLU A 92 1.49 -8.20 6.09
CA GLU A 92 2.58 -7.22 6.17
C GLU A 92 3.31 -7.32 7.50
N VAL A 93 4.34 -6.49 7.71
CA VAL A 93 5.20 -6.56 8.90
C VAL A 93 4.46 -6.36 10.22
N GLN A 94 3.44 -5.50 10.26
CA GLN A 94 2.68 -5.21 11.49
C GLN A 94 1.40 -6.03 11.65
N PHE A 95 0.82 -6.54 10.55
CA PHE A 95 -0.52 -7.11 10.57
C PHE A 95 -0.60 -8.45 9.86
N ALA A 96 -1.38 -9.36 10.46
CA ALA A 96 -1.73 -10.66 9.93
C ALA A 96 -3.23 -10.85 10.00
N GLY A 97 -3.83 -11.56 9.04
CA GLY A 97 -5.26 -11.77 9.01
C GLY A 97 -5.77 -12.06 7.62
N ILE A 98 -6.96 -11.55 7.32
CA ILE A 98 -7.64 -11.72 6.04
C ILE A 98 -7.88 -10.35 5.41
N ASP A 99 -7.70 -10.27 4.10
CA ASP A 99 -7.93 -9.09 3.28
C ASP A 99 -8.73 -9.49 2.04
N ALA A 100 -9.74 -8.71 1.66
CA ALA A 100 -10.58 -9.03 0.53
C ALA A 100 -10.96 -7.77 -0.26
N GLU A 101 -11.03 -7.93 -1.58
CA GLU A 101 -11.41 -6.87 -2.51
C GLU A 101 -12.35 -7.41 -3.59
N ALA A 102 -13.27 -6.57 -4.05
CA ALA A 102 -14.03 -6.80 -5.28
C ALA A 102 -14.04 -5.51 -6.09
N ALA A 103 -13.75 -5.57 -7.38
CA ALA A 103 -13.64 -4.41 -8.24
C ALA A 103 -14.21 -4.65 -9.63
N ARG A 104 -14.68 -3.58 -10.27
CA ARG A 104 -15.15 -3.59 -11.64
C ARG A 104 -14.71 -2.33 -12.38
N PRO A 105 -14.09 -2.46 -13.57
CA PRO A 105 -13.86 -1.35 -14.46
C PRO A 105 -15.12 -1.01 -15.27
N PHE A 106 -15.37 0.28 -15.42
CA PHE A 106 -16.45 0.88 -16.21
C PHE A 106 -15.86 1.78 -17.30
N PHE A 107 -16.64 2.00 -18.37
CA PHE A 107 -16.26 2.89 -19.48
C PHE A 107 -14.87 2.58 -20.07
N GLY A 108 -14.60 1.29 -20.33
CA GLY A 108 -13.31 0.84 -20.84
C GLY A 108 -12.14 1.04 -19.85
N GLY A 109 -12.43 1.16 -18.55
CA GLY A 109 -11.45 1.40 -17.50
C GLY A 109 -11.21 2.86 -17.15
N ARG A 110 -11.98 3.81 -17.69
CA ARG A 110 -11.91 5.22 -17.26
C ARG A 110 -12.27 5.38 -15.79
N LEU A 111 -13.25 4.62 -15.33
CA LEU A 111 -13.68 4.58 -13.93
C LEU A 111 -13.53 3.16 -13.41
N MET A 112 -12.91 2.97 -12.26
CA MET A 112 -12.95 1.72 -11.51
C MET A 112 -13.68 1.95 -10.21
N LEU A 113 -14.58 1.03 -9.86
CA LEU A 113 -15.27 1.01 -8.58
C LEU A 113 -14.94 -0.30 -7.89
N GLY A 114 -14.77 -0.26 -6.57
CA GLY A 114 -14.53 -1.46 -5.80
C GLY A 114 -14.94 -1.32 -4.34
N LEU A 115 -15.02 -2.46 -3.69
CA LEU A 115 -15.18 -2.61 -2.25
C LEU A 115 -13.94 -3.34 -1.74
N SER A 116 -13.43 -2.93 -0.57
CA SER A 116 -12.37 -3.66 0.10
C SER A 116 -12.57 -3.67 1.61
N GLY A 117 -11.93 -4.61 2.28
CA GLY A 117 -11.89 -4.64 3.73
C GLY A 117 -10.98 -5.73 4.25
N SER A 118 -10.50 -5.53 5.47
CA SER A 118 -9.54 -6.41 6.11
C SER A 118 -9.93 -6.63 7.56
N VAL A 119 -9.72 -7.85 8.07
CA VAL A 119 -9.83 -8.19 9.49
C VAL A 119 -8.48 -8.75 9.91
N VAL A 120 -7.75 -7.97 10.72
CA VAL A 120 -6.35 -8.24 11.02
C VAL A 120 -6.05 -8.16 12.50
N LYS A 121 -5.05 -8.92 12.94
CA LYS A 121 -4.47 -8.88 14.26
C LYS A 121 -3.03 -8.39 14.16
N LYS A 122 -2.62 -7.59 15.14
CA LYS A 122 -1.26 -7.06 15.18
C LYS A 122 -0.26 -8.19 15.44
N ARG A 123 0.87 -8.15 14.73
CA ARG A 123 1.96 -9.13 14.83
C ARG A 123 2.84 -8.82 16.04
N ASP A 124 3.57 -9.82 16.48
CA ASP A 124 4.59 -9.65 17.51
C ASP A 124 5.91 -9.23 16.83
N PRO A 125 6.52 -8.08 17.18
CA PRO A 125 7.78 -7.66 16.57
C PRO A 125 8.93 -8.63 16.89
N ASP A 126 8.91 -9.35 18.01
CA ASP A 126 10.04 -10.20 18.43
C ASP A 126 9.92 -11.65 17.94
N ARG A 127 8.73 -12.04 17.44
CA ARG A 127 8.45 -13.40 16.95
C ARG A 127 8.00 -13.35 15.49
N ALA A 128 8.79 -13.92 14.58
CA ALA A 128 8.53 -13.86 13.13
C ALA A 128 7.10 -14.27 12.71
N LEU A 129 6.53 -15.32 13.31
CA LEU A 129 5.16 -15.80 13.08
C LEU A 129 4.18 -15.45 14.21
N GLY A 130 4.63 -14.71 15.21
CA GLY A 130 3.84 -14.43 16.41
C GLY A 130 2.77 -13.36 16.16
N LEU A 131 1.66 -13.48 16.87
CA LEU A 131 0.64 -12.45 17.00
C LEU A 131 0.75 -11.82 18.39
N LYS A 132 0.41 -10.55 18.49
CA LYS A 132 0.42 -9.81 19.75
C LYS A 132 -0.76 -10.28 20.61
N GLU A 133 -0.47 -10.73 21.83
CA GLU A 133 -1.47 -11.27 22.75
C GLU A 133 -2.13 -10.17 23.60
N ASN A 134 -1.35 -9.15 23.99
CA ASN A 134 -1.79 -8.04 24.84
C ASN A 134 -1.68 -6.71 24.07
N ASP A 135 -2.54 -6.53 23.08
CA ASP A 135 -2.70 -5.25 22.38
C ASP A 135 -3.95 -4.52 22.86
N PHE A 136 -4.04 -3.21 22.61
CA PHE A 136 -5.21 -2.45 23.05
C PHE A 136 -6.52 -2.83 22.33
N ARG A 137 -6.41 -3.50 21.18
CA ARG A 137 -7.50 -4.14 20.45
C ARG A 137 -7.10 -5.56 20.08
N ASP A 138 -8.02 -6.51 20.24
CA ASP A 138 -7.79 -7.89 19.81
C ASP A 138 -7.65 -8.02 18.28
N ARG A 139 -8.40 -7.18 17.55
CA ARG A 139 -8.38 -7.10 16.09
C ARG A 139 -8.68 -5.70 15.58
N TYR A 140 -8.29 -5.45 14.33
CA TYR A 140 -8.51 -4.22 13.58
C TYR A 140 -9.32 -4.56 12.33
N GLU A 141 -10.23 -3.67 11.98
CA GLU A 141 -11.20 -3.88 10.91
C GLU A 141 -11.23 -2.65 10.00
N THR A 142 -11.03 -2.87 8.71
CA THR A 142 -11.17 -1.85 7.67
C THR A 142 -12.30 -2.22 6.72
N ALA A 143 -12.95 -1.20 6.16
CA ALA A 143 -13.98 -1.38 5.16
C ALA A 143 -14.07 -0.12 4.31
N PHE A 144 -13.98 -0.26 2.99
CA PHE A 144 -13.90 0.85 2.07
C PHE A 144 -14.75 0.65 0.81
N VAL A 145 -15.27 1.77 0.33
CA VAL A 145 -15.65 1.97 -1.06
C VAL A 145 -14.46 2.67 -1.74
N ASN A 146 -13.93 2.06 -2.78
CA ASN A 146 -12.80 2.56 -3.55
C ASN A 146 -13.25 2.98 -4.94
N THR A 147 -12.75 4.12 -5.41
CA THR A 147 -12.95 4.56 -6.79
C THR A 147 -11.64 5.07 -7.38
N ARG A 148 -11.38 4.77 -8.67
CA ARG A 148 -10.28 5.35 -9.44
C ARG A 148 -10.82 5.95 -10.73
N LEU A 149 -10.53 7.24 -10.95
CA LEU A 149 -10.74 7.91 -12.21
C LEU A 149 -9.40 7.99 -12.96
N ASN A 150 -9.28 7.24 -14.04
CA ASN A 150 -8.12 7.26 -14.93
C ASN A 150 -8.26 8.41 -15.94
N LEU A 151 -7.24 9.26 -16.01
CA LEU A 151 -7.14 10.43 -16.88
C LEU A 151 -5.96 10.24 -17.85
N PRO A 152 -6.09 9.36 -18.85
CA PRO A 152 -5.00 9.00 -19.75
C PRO A 152 -4.50 10.19 -20.57
N GLU A 153 -5.33 11.18 -20.86
CA GLU A 153 -4.99 12.38 -21.63
C GLU A 153 -3.86 13.18 -20.97
N VAL A 154 -3.82 13.16 -19.65
CA VAL A 154 -2.80 13.85 -18.84
C VAL A 154 -1.92 12.87 -18.06
N GLU A 155 -1.95 11.56 -18.38
CA GLU A 155 -1.17 10.54 -17.64
C GLU A 155 -1.34 10.66 -16.12
N ALA A 156 -2.59 10.73 -15.65
CA ALA A 156 -2.89 10.85 -14.23
C ALA A 156 -4.02 9.90 -13.81
N ALA A 157 -4.16 9.72 -12.50
CA ALA A 157 -5.29 9.05 -11.87
C ALA A 157 -5.68 9.78 -10.58
N ILE A 158 -6.96 9.69 -10.24
CA ILE A 158 -7.52 10.17 -8.98
C ILE A 158 -8.15 8.97 -8.28
N ASP A 159 -7.68 8.65 -7.09
CA ASP A 159 -8.20 7.60 -6.23
C ASP A 159 -8.96 8.21 -5.04
N LEU A 160 -10.14 7.66 -4.75
CA LEU A 160 -10.91 7.95 -3.55
C LEU A 160 -11.11 6.65 -2.78
N LYS A 161 -10.74 6.66 -1.49
CA LYS A 161 -10.96 5.57 -0.54
C LYS A 161 -11.84 6.10 0.59
N MET A 162 -13.07 5.61 0.70
CA MET A 162 -14.08 6.11 1.63
C MET A 162 -14.54 4.99 2.56
N GLY A 163 -14.44 5.17 3.88
CA GLY A 163 -14.88 4.16 4.84
C GLY A 163 -14.17 4.23 6.18
N GLN A 164 -13.94 3.06 6.78
CA GLN A 164 -13.33 2.91 8.10
C GLN A 164 -11.88 2.46 7.98
N PHE A 165 -10.99 3.21 8.61
CA PHE A 165 -9.55 2.94 8.70
C PHE A 165 -9.20 2.11 9.93
N LEU A 166 -7.94 1.66 10.03
CA LEU A 166 -7.50 0.71 11.06
C LEU A 166 -7.77 1.16 12.49
N ALA A 167 -7.57 2.45 12.79
CA ALA A 167 -7.85 3.00 14.12
C ALA A 167 -9.36 3.09 14.42
N GLY A 168 -10.23 2.78 13.45
CA GLY A 168 -11.69 2.91 13.54
C GLY A 168 -12.19 4.29 13.13
N ASP A 169 -11.29 5.21 12.73
CA ASP A 169 -11.67 6.51 12.22
C ASP A 169 -12.34 6.35 10.85
N ARG A 170 -13.46 7.07 10.68
CA ARG A 170 -14.26 7.00 9.45
C ARG A 170 -14.06 8.27 8.65
N GLY A 171 -13.88 8.13 7.35
CA GLY A 171 -13.75 9.27 6.47
C GLY A 171 -13.26 8.88 5.09
N THR A 172 -12.48 9.76 4.48
CA THR A 172 -12.05 9.63 3.09
C THR A 172 -10.57 9.96 2.94
N ARG A 173 -9.87 9.21 2.08
CA ARG A 173 -8.56 9.59 1.54
C ARG A 173 -8.67 9.81 0.04
N ILE A 174 -8.10 10.92 -0.41
CA ILE A 174 -7.95 11.25 -1.83
C ILE A 174 -6.47 11.10 -2.18
N THR A 175 -6.17 10.39 -3.27
CA THR A 175 -4.81 10.28 -3.81
C THR A 175 -4.80 10.74 -5.26
N LEU A 176 -3.86 11.61 -5.59
CA LEU A 176 -3.60 12.07 -6.95
C LEU A 176 -2.29 11.46 -7.41
N SER A 177 -2.30 10.77 -8.54
CA SER A 177 -1.11 10.12 -9.11
C SER A 177 -0.82 10.64 -10.52
N LYS A 178 0.45 10.91 -10.79
CA LYS A 178 0.99 11.30 -12.10
C LYS A 178 1.97 10.23 -12.57
N PHE A 179 1.80 9.78 -13.80
CA PHE A 179 2.62 8.76 -14.44
C PHE A 179 3.59 9.40 -15.44
N PHE A 180 4.87 9.07 -15.35
CA PHE A 180 5.90 9.55 -16.29
C PHE A 180 6.99 8.49 -16.47
N ASN A 181 7.08 7.93 -17.68
CA ASN A 181 8.08 6.93 -18.05
C ASN A 181 8.18 5.74 -17.06
N GLY A 182 7.04 5.31 -16.52
CA GLY A 182 6.95 4.23 -15.54
C GLY A 182 7.19 4.66 -14.08
N VAL A 183 7.67 5.87 -13.82
CA VAL A 183 7.70 6.47 -12.49
C VAL A 183 6.30 6.98 -12.13
N VAL A 184 5.91 6.83 -10.87
CA VAL A 184 4.65 7.35 -10.33
C VAL A 184 4.95 8.34 -9.23
N LEU A 185 4.51 9.59 -9.40
CA LEU A 185 4.46 10.58 -8.32
C LEU A 185 3.04 10.62 -7.79
N SER A 186 2.87 10.47 -6.49
CA SER A 186 1.57 10.53 -5.83
C SER A 186 1.57 11.55 -4.70
N ALA A 187 0.43 12.19 -4.47
CA ALA A 187 0.16 13.00 -3.31
C ALA A 187 -1.20 12.63 -2.73
N TRP A 188 -1.33 12.62 -1.41
CA TRP A 188 -2.60 12.27 -0.76
C TRP A 188 -2.97 13.24 0.36
N TYR A 189 -4.26 13.26 0.66
CA TYR A 189 -4.85 13.94 1.79
C TYR A 189 -6.03 13.11 2.31
N SER A 190 -6.15 13.02 3.63
CA SER A 190 -7.27 12.34 4.28
C SER A 190 -8.07 13.28 5.18
N GLU A 191 -9.38 13.10 5.17
CA GLU A 191 -10.32 13.73 6.08
C GLU A 191 -11.07 12.63 6.83
N THR A 192 -10.82 12.47 8.13
CA THR A 192 -11.48 11.44 8.95
C THR A 192 -11.96 12.00 10.28
N ASN A 193 -12.99 11.37 10.86
CA ASN A 193 -13.42 11.69 12.21
C ASN A 193 -12.39 11.18 13.23
N THR A 194 -11.70 12.12 13.87
CA THR A 194 -10.63 11.88 14.83
C THR A 194 -11.08 11.96 16.29
N ASP A 195 -12.39 12.06 16.58
CA ASP A 195 -12.91 12.18 17.95
C ASP A 195 -12.63 10.95 18.83
N LEU A 196 -12.33 9.81 18.21
CA LEU A 196 -11.96 8.58 18.92
C LEU A 196 -10.55 8.62 19.53
N PHE A 197 -9.69 9.54 19.06
CA PHE A 197 -8.34 9.69 19.59
C PHE A 197 -8.35 10.61 20.81
N THR A 198 -7.74 10.14 21.89
CA THR A 198 -7.64 10.90 23.15
C THR A 198 -6.38 11.77 23.22
N ASP A 199 -5.42 11.54 22.33
CA ASP A 199 -4.17 12.29 22.27
C ASP A 199 -4.26 13.50 21.34
N ASN A 200 -3.54 14.57 21.70
CA ASN A 200 -3.53 15.82 20.93
C ASN A 200 -2.80 15.71 19.59
N PHE A 201 -2.12 14.60 19.31
CA PHE A 201 -1.33 14.46 18.11
C PHE A 201 -2.11 13.86 16.94
N ASN A 202 -3.03 12.95 17.23
CA ASN A 202 -3.95 12.37 16.24
C ASN A 202 -5.27 13.15 16.15
N ARG A 203 -5.70 13.81 17.24
CA ARG A 203 -6.94 14.60 17.22
C ARG A 203 -6.79 15.82 16.31
N GLY A 204 -7.70 15.96 15.35
CA GLY A 204 -7.67 17.01 14.32
C GLY A 204 -6.53 16.86 13.31
N TYR A 205 -5.84 15.71 13.29
CA TYR A 205 -4.80 15.44 12.30
C TYR A 205 -5.39 14.95 10.99
N HIS A 206 -4.84 15.44 9.89
CA HIS A 206 -5.20 15.04 8.53
C HIS A 206 -3.95 14.46 7.88
N ASP A 207 -3.96 13.15 7.64
CA ASP A 207 -2.82 12.50 7.00
C ASP A 207 -2.65 13.00 5.57
N LYS A 208 -1.43 13.40 5.26
CA LYS A 208 -1.06 14.00 3.99
C LYS A 208 0.39 13.71 3.69
N GLY A 209 0.71 13.52 2.43
CA GLY A 209 2.08 13.22 2.05
C GLY A 209 2.27 13.13 0.56
N ILE A 210 3.51 12.84 0.18
CA ILE A 210 3.92 12.60 -1.19
C ILE A 210 4.70 11.29 -1.28
N ALA A 211 4.57 10.60 -2.40
CA ALA A 211 5.32 9.38 -2.68
C ALA A 211 5.81 9.35 -4.11
N VAL A 212 6.97 8.74 -4.31
CA VAL A 212 7.55 8.44 -5.62
C VAL A 212 7.78 6.94 -5.69
N THR A 213 7.27 6.31 -6.75
CA THR A 213 7.54 4.90 -7.06
C THR A 213 8.35 4.83 -8.34
N ILE A 214 9.54 4.26 -8.26
CA ILE A 214 10.51 4.16 -9.37
C ILE A 214 10.72 2.67 -9.70
N PRO A 215 10.40 2.21 -10.91
CA PRO A 215 10.62 0.82 -11.29
C PRO A 215 12.12 0.53 -11.44
N LEU A 216 12.59 -0.59 -10.88
CA LEU A 216 14.01 -0.94 -10.86
C LEU A 216 14.59 -1.23 -12.26
N ARG A 217 13.74 -1.56 -13.24
CA ARG A 217 14.13 -1.67 -14.66
C ARG A 217 14.70 -0.38 -15.26
N LEU A 218 14.54 0.76 -14.57
CA LEU A 218 15.22 2.00 -14.97
C LEU A 218 16.70 2.02 -14.58
N PHE A 219 17.09 1.17 -13.63
CA PHE A 219 18.47 1.05 -13.14
C PHE A 219 19.17 -0.22 -13.66
N GLY A 220 18.42 -1.28 -13.96
CA GLY A 220 18.92 -2.51 -14.57
C GLY A 220 18.45 -2.66 -16.01
N GLY A 221 19.35 -3.01 -16.94
CA GLY A 221 19.01 -3.26 -18.36
C GLY A 221 18.14 -4.50 -18.63
N THR A 222 17.45 -5.02 -17.61
CA THR A 222 16.58 -6.21 -17.68
C THR A 222 15.15 -5.84 -17.35
N ASP A 223 14.19 -6.53 -17.96
CA ASP A 223 12.78 -6.31 -17.67
C ASP A 223 12.46 -6.82 -16.26
N SER A 224 12.01 -5.92 -15.39
CA SER A 224 11.66 -6.21 -14.00
C SER A 224 10.39 -5.47 -13.62
N LYS A 225 9.46 -6.19 -12.96
CA LYS A 225 8.24 -5.62 -12.35
C LYS A 225 8.50 -5.01 -10.98
N THR A 226 9.71 -5.17 -10.43
CA THR A 226 10.07 -4.63 -9.11
C THR A 226 10.15 -3.11 -9.17
N SER A 227 9.60 -2.43 -8.16
CA SER A 227 9.72 -0.99 -7.97
C SER A 227 10.29 -0.66 -6.59
N TYR A 228 10.97 0.48 -6.52
CA TYR A 228 11.38 1.15 -5.31
C TYR A 228 10.40 2.27 -5.01
N GLY A 229 9.65 2.14 -3.91
CA GLY A 229 8.74 3.17 -3.41
C GLY A 229 9.38 3.98 -2.29
N PHE A 230 9.27 5.30 -2.36
CA PHE A 230 9.65 6.22 -1.29
C PHE A 230 8.51 7.21 -1.03
N GLY A 231 7.96 7.16 0.18
CA GLY A 231 6.90 8.08 0.64
C GLY A 231 7.37 8.88 1.84
N ILE A 232 6.96 10.15 1.90
CA ILE A 232 7.11 11.01 3.08
C ILE A 232 5.73 11.54 3.46
N SER A 233 5.35 11.28 4.71
CA SER A 233 4.32 12.03 5.43
C SER A 233 5.04 12.86 6.52
N PRO A 234 4.58 14.08 6.85
CA PRO A 234 5.22 14.93 7.85
C PRO A 234 5.46 14.21 9.19
N TRP A 235 4.55 13.33 9.60
CA TRP A 235 4.64 12.57 10.84
C TRP A 235 3.91 11.25 10.66
N THR A 236 4.49 10.14 11.10
CA THR A 236 3.75 8.87 11.17
C THR A 236 2.70 8.97 12.28
N ARG A 237 1.42 8.85 11.91
CA ARG A 237 0.25 8.94 12.80
C ARG A 237 -0.66 7.74 12.59
N ASP A 238 -1.62 7.58 13.49
CA ASP A 238 -2.57 6.47 13.47
C ASP A 238 -3.84 6.80 12.68
N VAL A 239 -4.03 8.07 12.32
CA VAL A 239 -5.18 8.57 11.55
C VAL A 239 -5.11 8.12 10.09
N ALA A 240 -6.26 7.71 9.56
CA ALA A 240 -6.47 7.30 8.17
C ALA A 240 -5.53 6.17 7.71
N GLN A 241 -5.09 5.31 8.62
CA GLN A 241 -4.17 4.23 8.29
C GLN A 241 -4.90 2.99 7.76
N ASP A 242 -4.30 2.35 6.79
CA ASP A 242 -4.74 1.06 6.22
C ASP A 242 -3.58 0.06 6.28
N ILE A 243 -3.84 -1.21 5.99
CA ILE A 243 -2.78 -2.20 5.81
C ILE A 243 -1.99 -1.95 4.51
N ASP A 244 -0.74 -2.44 4.48
CA ASP A 244 0.00 -2.51 3.24
C ASP A 244 -0.53 -3.69 2.40
N HIS A 245 -1.05 -3.39 1.20
CA HIS A 245 -1.53 -4.42 0.28
C HIS A 245 -0.45 -4.77 -0.73
N PHE A 246 -0.04 -6.04 -0.79
CA PHE A 246 0.97 -6.50 -1.75
C PHE A 246 0.47 -6.43 -3.20
N ASN A 247 -0.76 -6.87 -3.43
CA ASN A 247 -1.47 -6.73 -4.69
C ASN A 247 -2.77 -5.96 -4.42
N THR A 248 -3.14 -5.00 -5.26
CA THR A 248 -4.48 -4.39 -5.24
C THR A 248 -5.21 -4.74 -6.54
N LEU A 249 -6.53 -4.86 -6.51
CA LEU A 249 -7.29 -5.15 -7.73
C LEU A 249 -7.18 -4.02 -8.76
N PHE A 250 -7.14 -2.77 -8.31
CA PHE A 250 -7.03 -1.62 -9.21
C PHE A 250 -5.70 -1.63 -9.98
N ASP A 251 -4.61 -2.02 -9.33
CA ASP A 251 -3.30 -2.13 -9.99
C ASP A 251 -3.18 -3.42 -10.81
N HIS A 252 -3.82 -4.52 -10.38
CA HIS A 252 -3.90 -5.77 -11.15
C HIS A 252 -4.65 -5.59 -12.47
N ILE A 253 -5.80 -4.90 -12.44
CA ILE A 253 -6.54 -4.49 -13.64
C ILE A 253 -5.65 -3.53 -14.46
N GLY A 254 -5.02 -2.58 -13.76
CA GLY A 254 -3.89 -1.79 -14.23
C GLY A 254 -4.15 -0.98 -15.50
N ARG A 255 -3.07 -0.73 -16.25
CA ARG A 255 -3.11 -0.04 -17.56
C ARG A 255 -3.56 -0.93 -18.72
N ASN A 256 -3.88 -2.19 -18.48
CA ASN A 256 -4.37 -3.11 -19.53
C ASN A 256 -5.86 -2.93 -19.83
N THR A 257 -6.41 -1.76 -19.51
CA THR A 257 -7.78 -1.39 -19.81
C THR A 257 -7.87 -0.77 -21.20
N ASP A 258 -9.02 -0.96 -21.86
CA ASP A 258 -9.25 -0.52 -23.24
C ASP A 258 -8.89 0.94 -23.49
N ILE A 259 -9.07 1.82 -22.49
CA ILE A 259 -8.80 3.24 -22.63
C ILE A 259 -7.31 3.55 -22.84
N TYR A 260 -6.41 2.88 -22.12
CA TYR A 260 -4.97 3.06 -22.29
C TYR A 260 -4.49 2.36 -23.58
N LEU A 261 -5.03 1.18 -23.89
CA LEU A 261 -4.70 0.47 -25.14
C LEU A 261 -5.06 1.30 -26.38
N LYS A 262 -6.25 1.94 -26.39
CA LYS A 262 -6.68 2.84 -27.47
C LYS A 262 -5.83 4.09 -27.57
N LYS A 263 -5.48 4.72 -26.44
CA LYS A 263 -4.58 5.88 -26.42
C LYS A 263 -3.22 5.53 -27.03
N ASP A 264 -2.63 4.41 -26.60
CA ASP A 264 -1.29 4.01 -27.04
C ASP A 264 -1.28 3.68 -28.54
N ALA A 265 -2.35 3.05 -29.06
CA ALA A 265 -2.53 2.83 -30.49
C ALA A 265 -2.59 4.15 -31.29
N LEU A 266 -3.44 5.10 -30.87
CA LEU A 266 -3.55 6.41 -31.52
C LEU A 266 -2.19 7.15 -31.54
N SER A 267 -1.45 7.11 -30.44
CA SER A 267 -0.14 7.76 -30.35
C SER A 267 0.90 7.18 -31.33
N ARG A 268 0.83 5.88 -31.62
CA ARG A 268 1.70 5.21 -32.60
C ARG A 268 1.34 5.63 -34.01
N ASP A 269 0.05 5.73 -34.32
CA ASP A 269 -0.42 6.14 -35.64
C ASP A 269 -0.01 7.59 -35.96
N TYR A 270 -0.10 8.51 -34.99
CA TYR A 270 0.39 9.89 -35.15
C TYR A 270 1.91 9.96 -35.37
N ARG A 271 2.70 9.15 -34.65
CA ARG A 271 4.15 9.09 -34.86
C ARG A 271 4.50 8.55 -36.24
N ASN A 272 3.77 7.56 -36.73
CA ASN A 272 4.00 6.99 -38.06
C ASN A 272 3.51 7.94 -39.19
N ALA A 273 2.49 8.75 -38.93
CA ALA A 273 1.97 9.74 -39.88
C ALA A 273 2.84 11.01 -39.97
N GLY A 274 3.61 11.35 -38.91
CA GLY A 274 4.52 12.50 -38.87
C GLY A 274 5.91 12.28 -39.50
N PHE A 275 6.15 11.10 -40.09
CA PHE A 275 7.38 10.74 -40.81
C PHE A 275 7.13 10.51 -42.32
N LYS A 276 6.22 11.28 -42.93
CA LYS A 276 6.04 11.35 -44.38
C LYS A 276 6.31 12.75 -44.90
#